data_AF-A0A7W1HU62-F1
#
_entry.id   AF-A0A7W1HU62-F1
#
_cell.length_a   1.000
_cell.length_b   1.000
_cell.length_c   1.000
_cell.angle_alpha   90.00
_cell.angle_beta   90.00
_cell.angle_gamma   90.00
#
_symmetry.space_group_name_H-M   'P 1'
#
loop_
_entity.id
_entity.type
_entity.pdbx_description
1 polymer ?
#
loop_
_entity_poly.entity_id
_entity_poly.type
_entity_poly.pdbx_seq_one_letter_code
_entity_poly.pdbx_strand_id
1 'polypeptide(L)'
;MKIIVFIITALIQAAGATFGFFVLLLGLNGYNETDATPSLVFYIALASLNALGLGAASAYTAKRLAENPSLGKFGALAIAIISFAILGIFILFAGWVAALFLAETIRTWK
;
A
#
# COMPACT_ATOMS: atom_id res chain seq x y z
N MET A 1 16.15 -15.34 1.48
CA MET A 1 16.20 -14.00 0.83
C MET A 1 14.83 -13.60 0.27
N LYS A 2 14.26 -14.29 -0.73
CA LYS A 2 12.96 -13.91 -1.35
C LYS A 2 11.81 -13.75 -0.34
N ILE A 3 11.64 -14.73 0.53
CA ILE A 3 10.59 -14.72 1.57
C ILE A 3 10.79 -13.57 2.55
N ILE A 4 12.04 -13.30 2.93
CA ILE A 4 12.37 -12.20 3.87
C ILE A 4 12.04 -10.85 3.24
N VAL A 5 12.40 -10.63 1.96
CA VAL A 5 12.04 -9.40 1.23
C VAL A 5 10.54 -9.24 1.12
N PHE A 6 9.84 -10.31 0.75
CA PHE A 6 8.38 -10.32 0.70
C PHE A 6 7.78 -9.89 2.05
N ILE A 7 8.18 -10.55 3.14
CA ILE A 7 7.64 -10.29 4.48
C ILE A 7 7.93 -8.86 4.92
N ILE A 8 9.18 -8.39 4.78
CA ILE A 8 9.55 -7.03 5.21
C ILE A 8 8.77 -5.98 4.41
N THR A 9 8.73 -6.10 3.08
CA THR A 9 7.99 -5.15 2.24
C THR A 9 6.50 -5.20 2.56
N ALA A 10 5.90 -6.40 2.69
CA ALA A 10 4.49 -6.54 3.02
C ALA A 10 4.15 -5.94 4.40
N LEU A 11 5.01 -6.11 5.41
CA LEU A 11 4.83 -5.51 6.74
C LEU A 11 4.93 -3.98 6.70
N ILE A 12 5.88 -3.42 5.95
CA ILE A 12 5.98 -1.97 5.77
C ILE A 12 4.70 -1.43 5.11
N GLN A 13 4.20 -2.11 4.07
CA GLN A 13 2.96 -1.73 3.41
C GLN A 13 1.74 -1.87 4.32
N ALA A 14 1.68 -2.94 5.13
CA ALA A 14 0.59 -3.13 6.09
C ALA A 14 0.58 -2.05 7.17
N ALA A 15 1.76 -1.63 7.67
CA ALA A 15 1.89 -0.53 8.61
C ALA A 15 1.43 0.80 7.99
N GLY A 16 1.90 1.11 6.77
CA GLY A 16 1.48 2.29 6.03
C GLY A 16 -0.03 2.30 5.74
N ALA A 17 -0.58 1.15 5.36
CA ALA A 17 -2.01 0.98 5.11
C ALA A 17 -2.84 1.20 6.38
N THR A 18 -2.39 0.64 7.50
CA THR A 18 -3.04 0.81 8.82
C THR A 18 -3.07 2.27 9.22
N PHE A 19 -1.93 2.97 9.06
CA PHE A 19 -1.87 4.41 9.31
C PHE A 19 -2.86 5.17 8.42
N GLY A 20 -2.83 4.93 7.10
CA GLY A 20 -3.76 5.60 6.17
C GLY A 20 -5.23 5.24 6.40
N PHE A 21 -5.53 4.06 6.94
CA PHE A 21 -6.88 3.67 7.34
C PHE A 21 -7.39 4.53 8.51
N PHE A 22 -6.56 4.75 9.54
CA PHE A 22 -6.94 5.66 10.64
C PHE A 22 -7.11 7.11 10.16
N VAL A 23 -6.26 7.57 9.24
CA VAL A 23 -6.42 8.89 8.63
C VAL A 23 -7.71 8.95 7.79
N LEU A 24 -8.09 7.87 7.10
CA LEU A 24 -9.36 7.79 6.38
C LEU A 24 -10.55 7.90 7.34
N LEU A 25 -10.52 7.18 8.47
CA LEU A 25 -11.58 7.29 9.49
C LEU A 25 -11.77 8.72 9.99
N LEU A 26 -10.65 9.44 10.21
CA LEU A 26 -10.71 10.85 10.58
C LEU A 26 -11.27 11.73 9.44
N GLY A 27 -10.90 11.46 8.19
CA GLY A 27 -11.41 12.18 7.03
C GLY A 27 -12.88 11.92 6.72
N LEU A 28 -13.38 10.73 7.08
CA LEU A 28 -14.80 10.37 6.97
C LEU A 28 -15.63 10.81 8.18
N ASN A 29 -15.03 11.51 9.15
CA ASN A 29 -15.76 12.04 10.29
C ASN A 29 -16.76 13.11 9.80
N GLY A 30 -18.06 12.81 9.91
CA GLY A 30 -19.15 13.65 9.41
C GLY A 30 -19.90 13.06 8.21
N TYR A 31 -19.43 11.95 7.64
CA TYR A 31 -20.20 11.17 6.67
C TYR A 31 -21.13 10.19 7.40
N ASN A 32 -22.32 9.94 6.84
CA ASN A 32 -23.18 8.86 7.33
C ASN A 32 -22.55 7.49 6.97
N GLU A 33 -22.99 6.42 7.66
CA GLU A 33 -22.44 5.08 7.43
C GLU A 33 -22.62 4.60 5.98
N THR A 34 -23.71 4.99 5.33
CA THR A 34 -24.01 4.58 3.95
C THR A 34 -23.05 5.18 2.93
N ASP A 35 -22.52 6.38 3.19
CA ASP A 35 -21.53 7.07 2.35
C ASP A 35 -20.10 6.63 2.70
N ALA A 36 -19.83 6.39 3.98
CA ALA A 36 -18.51 6.03 4.48
C ALA A 36 -18.11 4.57 4.21
N THR A 37 -19.04 3.63 4.33
CA THR A 37 -18.74 2.19 4.25
C THR A 37 -18.12 1.77 2.91
N PRO A 38 -18.65 2.17 1.73
CA PRO A 38 -18.06 1.79 0.45
C PRO A 38 -16.62 2.31 0.30
N SER A 39 -16.34 3.50 0.82
CA SER A 39 -15.01 4.13 0.80
C SER A 39 -14.00 3.38 1.68
N LEU A 40 -14.43 2.92 2.87
CA LEU A 40 -13.61 2.08 3.73
C LEU A 40 -13.32 0.73 3.08
N VAL A 41 -14.33 0.08 2.49
CA VAL A 41 -14.16 -1.21 1.80
C VAL A 41 -13.20 -1.08 0.62
N PHE A 42 -13.36 -0.03 -0.19
CA PHE A 42 -12.44 0.27 -1.30
C PHE A 42 -11.00 0.40 -0.82
N TYR A 43 -10.76 1.20 0.22
CA TYR A 43 -9.43 1.42 0.75
C TYR A 43 -8.81 0.14 1.32
N ILE A 44 -9.57 -0.67 2.07
CA ILE A 44 -9.11 -1.96 2.62
C ILE A 44 -8.73 -2.92 1.49
N ALA A 45 -9.56 -3.01 0.44
CA ALA A 45 -9.29 -3.87 -0.70
C ALA A 45 -8.00 -3.43 -1.42
N LEU A 46 -7.87 -2.13 -1.72
CA LEU A 46 -6.66 -1.57 -2.32
C LEU A 46 -5.41 -1.80 -1.46
N ALA A 47 -5.51 -1.56 -0.15
CA ALA A 47 -4.42 -1.76 0.80
C ALA A 47 -3.94 -3.21 0.84
N SER A 48 -4.88 -4.16 0.83
CA SER A 48 -4.59 -5.60 0.83
C SER A 48 -3.86 -6.02 -0.45
N LEU A 49 -4.36 -5.57 -1.61
CA LEU A 49 -3.73 -5.81 -2.91
C LEU A 49 -2.35 -5.15 -3.00
N ASN A 50 -2.20 -3.95 -2.46
CA ASN A 50 -0.94 -3.22 -2.44
C ASN A 50 0.11 -3.96 -1.60
N ALA A 51 -0.23 -4.40 -0.38
CA ALA A 51 0.70 -5.11 0.49
C ALA A 51 1.17 -6.45 -0.11
N LEU A 52 0.24 -7.25 -0.63
CA LEU A 52 0.57 -8.54 -1.24
C LEU A 52 1.28 -8.38 -2.60
N GLY A 53 0.75 -7.50 -3.45
CA GLY A 53 1.26 -7.25 -4.80
C GLY A 53 2.67 -6.66 -4.79
N LEU A 54 2.89 -5.61 -4.00
CA LEU A 54 4.23 -5.01 -3.88
C LEU A 54 5.19 -5.88 -3.09
N GLY A 55 4.72 -6.65 -2.11
CA GLY A 55 5.53 -7.68 -1.45
C GLY A 55 6.07 -8.69 -2.46
N ALA A 56 5.20 -9.24 -3.32
CA ALA A 56 5.59 -10.20 -4.35
C ALA A 56 6.52 -9.58 -5.40
N ALA A 57 6.19 -8.38 -5.87
CA ALA A 57 7.01 -7.65 -6.84
C ALA A 57 8.40 -7.29 -6.29
N SER A 58 8.48 -6.87 -5.02
CA SER A 58 9.75 -6.60 -4.34
C SER A 58 10.61 -7.85 -4.22
N ALA A 59 10.01 -9.00 -3.87
CA ALA A 59 10.74 -10.27 -3.81
C ALA A 59 11.25 -10.75 -5.19
N TYR A 60 10.45 -10.53 -6.24
CA TYR A 60 10.87 -10.82 -7.63
C TYR A 60 12.03 -9.91 -8.07
N THR A 61 11.90 -8.60 -7.84
CA THR A 61 12.93 -7.62 -8.19
C THR A 61 14.21 -7.84 -7.41
N ALA A 62 14.14 -8.14 -6.11
CA ALA A 62 15.33 -8.48 -5.31
C ALA A 62 16.05 -9.73 -5.85
N LYS A 63 15.31 -10.73 -6.33
CA LYS A 63 15.92 -11.90 -6.98
C LYS A 63 16.67 -11.48 -8.24
N ARG A 64 16.04 -10.70 -9.12
CA ARG A 64 16.65 -10.21 -10.37
C ARG A 64 17.88 -9.34 -10.12
N LEU A 65 17.82 -8.42 -9.15
CA LEU A 65 18.93 -7.55 -8.81
C LEU A 65 20.10 -8.32 -8.19
N ALA A 66 19.84 -9.40 -7.45
CA ALA A 66 20.89 -10.23 -6.84
C ALA A 66 21.69 -11.07 -7.86
N GLU A 67 21.23 -11.14 -9.13
CA GLU A 67 21.98 -11.75 -10.24
C GLU A 67 23.06 -10.78 -10.77
N ASN A 68 23.04 -9.50 -10.38
CA ASN A 68 24.01 -8.50 -10.82
C ASN A 68 25.26 -8.48 -9.89
N PRO A 69 26.47 -8.78 -10.39
CA PRO A 69 27.67 -8.92 -9.55
C PRO A 69 28.12 -7.63 -8.86
N SER A 70 27.72 -6.45 -9.35
CA SER A 70 28.12 -5.14 -8.78
C SER A 70 27.40 -4.75 -7.49
N LEU A 71 26.19 -5.29 -7.24
CA LEU A 71 25.33 -4.85 -6.14
C LEU A 71 25.44 -5.71 -4.88
N GLY A 72 25.92 -6.94 -5.02
CA GLY A 72 25.88 -7.94 -3.96
C GLY A 72 24.45 -8.28 -3.50
N LYS A 73 24.30 -9.40 -2.77
CA LYS A 73 22.97 -9.88 -2.32
C LYS A 73 22.27 -8.91 -1.37
N PHE A 74 23.03 -8.20 -0.53
CA PHE A 74 22.51 -7.23 0.43
C PHE A 74 22.08 -5.91 -0.24
N GLY A 75 22.86 -5.37 -1.18
CA GLY A 75 22.50 -4.15 -1.89
C GLY A 75 21.25 -4.32 -2.74
N ALA A 76 21.14 -5.45 -3.45
CA ALA A 76 19.94 -5.82 -4.20
C ALA A 76 18.67 -5.89 -3.32
N LEU A 77 18.81 -6.41 -2.11
CA LEU A 77 17.72 -6.50 -1.13
C LEU A 77 17.28 -5.13 -0.64
N ALA A 78 18.23 -4.27 -0.22
CA ALA A 78 17.93 -2.95 0.29
C ALA A 78 17.22 -2.08 -0.77
N ILE A 79 17.72 -2.08 -2.01
CA ILE A 79 17.13 -1.32 -3.11
C ILE A 79 15.69 -1.78 -3.39
N ALA A 80 15.45 -3.09 -3.43
CA ALA A 80 14.11 -3.63 -3.69
C ALA A 80 13.14 -3.31 -2.55
N ILE A 81 13.55 -3.35 -1.29
CA ILE A 81 12.67 -3.00 -0.17
C ILE A 81 12.36 -1.51 -0.21
N ILE A 82 13.38 -0.64 -0.33
CA ILE A 82 13.22 0.81 -0.28
C ILE A 82 12.36 1.31 -1.46
N SER A 83 12.62 0.83 -2.68
CA SER A 83 11.91 1.28 -3.88
C SER A 83 10.42 0.94 -3.80
N PHE A 84 10.10 -0.30 -3.38
CA PHE A 84 8.71 -0.74 -3.25
C PHE A 84 8.03 -0.19 -1.99
N ALA A 85 8.78 0.11 -0.93
CA ALA A 85 8.28 0.85 0.23
C ALA A 85 7.76 2.23 -0.19
N ILE A 86 8.59 3.01 -0.88
CA ILE A 86 8.26 4.34 -1.37
C ILE A 86 7.07 4.30 -2.33
N LEU A 87 7.11 3.41 -3.33
CA LEU A 87 6.02 3.26 -4.30
C LEU A 87 4.69 2.94 -3.61
N GLY A 88 4.70 2.02 -2.65
CA GLY A 88 3.48 1.65 -1.95
C GLY A 88 2.91 2.74 -1.07
N ILE A 89 3.75 3.59 -0.46
CA ILE A 89 3.27 4.78 0.27
C ILE A 89 2.54 5.72 -0.68
N PHE A 90 3.05 5.97 -1.88
CA PHE A 90 2.36 6.79 -2.88
C PHE A 90 1.02 6.20 -3.32
N ILE A 91 0.96 4.87 -3.55
CA ILE A 91 -0.29 4.19 -3.91
C ILE A 91 -1.31 4.29 -2.79
N LEU A 92 -0.90 4.06 -1.54
CA LEU A 92 -1.79 4.17 -0.38
C LEU A 92 -2.28 5.61 -0.18
N PHE A 93 -1.42 6.60 -0.37
CA PHE A 93 -1.82 8.00 -0.30
C PHE A 93 -2.84 8.36 -1.39
N ALA A 94 -2.59 7.98 -2.64
CA ALA A 94 -3.55 8.16 -3.74
C ALA A 94 -4.87 7.42 -3.48
N GLY A 95 -4.79 6.21 -2.92
CA GLY A 95 -5.92 5.41 -2.51
C GLY A 95 -6.78 6.06 -1.43
N TRP A 96 -6.13 6.67 -0.44
CA TRP A 96 -6.79 7.43 0.61
C TRP A 96 -7.57 8.62 0.04
N VAL A 97 -6.93 9.41 -0.84
CA VAL A 97 -7.59 10.53 -1.53
C VAL A 97 -8.78 10.02 -2.36
N ALA A 98 -8.59 8.96 -3.13
CA ALA A 98 -9.66 8.36 -3.94
C ALA A 98 -10.84 7.85 -3.09
N ALA A 99 -10.58 7.30 -1.91
CA ALA A 99 -11.62 6.86 -0.98
C ALA A 99 -12.45 8.05 -0.45
N LEU A 100 -11.82 9.19 -0.15
CA LEU A 100 -12.54 10.39 0.25
C LEU A 100 -13.41 10.94 -0.90
N PHE A 101 -12.87 10.98 -2.13
CA PHE A 101 -13.65 11.38 -3.30
C PHE A 101 -14.83 10.45 -3.56
N LEU A 102 -14.66 9.14 -3.32
CA LEU A 102 -15.74 8.17 -3.45
C LEU A 102 -16.87 8.46 -2.43
N ALA A 103 -16.53 8.73 -1.17
CA ALA A 103 -17.50 9.08 -0.14
C ALA A 103 -18.27 10.35 -0.51
N GLU A 104 -17.56 11.37 -1.00
CA GLU A 104 -18.16 12.62 -1.45
C GLU A 104 -19.09 12.41 -2.64
N THR A 105 -18.66 11.62 -3.63
CA THR A 105 -19.47 11.30 -4.80
C THR A 105 -20.75 10.58 -4.40
N ILE A 106 -20.69 9.60 -3.50
CA ILE A 106 -21.90 8.89 -3.05
C ILE A 106 -22.87 9.86 -2.34
N ARG A 107 -22.33 10.78 -1.53
CA ARG A 107 -23.12 11.79 -0.82
C ARG A 107 -23.84 12.74 -1.77
N THR A 108 -23.19 13.22 -2.83
CA THR A 108 -23.78 14.23 -3.74
C THR A 108 -24.80 13.67 -4.72
N TRP A 109 -24.81 12.36 -4.96
CA TRP A 109 -25.77 11.72 -5.88
C TRP A 109 -27.07 11.26 -5.18
N LYS A 110 -27.15 11.47 -3.86
CA LYS A 110 -28.36 11.29 -3.06
C LYS A 110 -29.14 12.60 -2.97
#